data_AF-A0A1S6EEP4-F1
#
_entry.id   AF-A0A1S6EEP4-F1
#
_cell.length_a   1.000
_cell.length_b   1.000
_cell.length_c   1.000
_cell.angle_alpha   90.00
_cell.angle_beta   90.00
_cell.angle_gamma   90.00
#
_symmetry.space_group_name_H-M   'P 1'
#
loop_
_entity.id
_entity.type
_entity.pdbx_description
1 polymer ?
#
loop_
_entity_poly.entity_id
_entity_poly.type
_entity_poly.pdbx_seq_one_letter_code
_entity_poly.pdbx_strand_id
1 'polypeptide(L)'
;MKHMWVFLFLVAAPRGALSQVQLQESGPGLVKPSQTLSLTCAVSGFSLSSSCVGWVRQPPGKGLEWVGAIDGSGDAYGNPTLKSRVSITKDNSKSQVYFKLNSVNSEDTATYYCVRGVDDDEDLYYYLNWGQGILVTVSSESQSSPSLFPLISCESSDQSQVAFGCLARDFLPGSI
;
A
#
# COMPACT_ATOMS: atom_id res chain seq x y z
N MET A 1 60.67 1.34 12.02
CA MET A 1 59.63 0.30 12.20
C MET A 1 58.53 0.81 13.14
N LYS A 2 57.76 1.82 12.71
CA LYS A 2 56.71 2.43 13.54
C LYS A 2 55.67 3.19 12.70
N HIS A 3 55.39 2.73 11.47
CA HIS A 3 54.41 3.38 10.58
C HIS A 3 53.71 2.38 9.64
N MET A 4 53.51 1.14 10.09
CA MET A 4 52.96 0.08 9.22
C MET A 4 51.97 -0.82 9.96
N TRP A 5 51.05 -0.20 10.72
CA TRP A 5 49.87 -0.91 11.24
C TRP A 5 48.59 -0.05 11.27
N VAL A 6 48.63 1.20 10.80
CA VAL A 6 47.45 2.10 10.82
C VAL A 6 46.57 1.94 9.57
N PHE A 7 46.98 1.11 8.59
CA PHE A 7 46.26 0.95 7.31
C PHE A 7 45.41 -0.32 7.18
N LEU A 8 44.98 -0.93 8.29
CA LEU A 8 44.23 -2.19 8.24
C LEU A 8 42.96 -2.18 9.11
N PHE A 9 42.14 -1.13 8.99
CA PHE A 9 40.75 -1.12 9.51
C PHE A 9 39.80 -0.26 8.65
N LEU A 10 39.91 -0.30 7.33
CA LEU A 10 38.95 0.34 6.41
C LEU A 10 38.43 -0.57 5.31
N VAL A 11 38.26 -1.86 5.60
CA VAL A 11 37.38 -2.73 4.80
C VAL A 11 36.53 -3.58 5.74
N ALA A 12 35.74 -2.91 6.59
CA ALA A 12 34.46 -3.51 6.98
C ALA A 12 33.56 -3.36 5.75
N ALA A 13 33.69 -4.28 4.80
CA ALA A 13 32.69 -4.43 3.76
C ALA A 13 31.34 -4.60 4.49
N PRO A 14 30.32 -3.76 4.23
CA PRO A 14 29.01 -4.01 4.78
C PRO A 14 28.59 -5.38 4.24
N ARG A 15 28.57 -6.38 5.13
CA ARG A 15 28.00 -7.69 4.84
C ARG A 15 26.61 -7.42 4.28
N GLY A 16 26.39 -7.89 3.06
CA GLY A 16 25.27 -7.58 2.17
C GLY A 16 24.08 -6.90 2.83
N ALA A 17 23.75 -5.69 2.35
CA ALA A 17 22.41 -5.19 2.49
C ALA A 17 21.47 -6.19 1.79
N LEU A 18 20.91 -7.14 2.55
CA LEU A 18 19.75 -7.89 2.10
C LEU A 18 18.70 -6.82 1.79
N SER A 19 18.39 -6.63 0.50
CA SER A 19 17.45 -5.62 0.07
C SER A 19 16.09 -5.97 0.68
N GLN A 20 15.63 -5.17 1.64
CA GLN A 20 14.33 -5.36 2.26
C GLN A 20 13.27 -5.19 1.19
N VAL A 21 12.37 -6.18 1.05
CA VAL A 21 11.24 -6.10 0.13
C VAL A 21 10.32 -4.96 0.57
N GLN A 22 9.99 -4.05 -0.34
CA GLN A 22 9.02 -2.99 -0.10
C GLN A 22 8.02 -2.93 -1.25
N LEU A 23 6.75 -2.71 -0.90
CA LEU A 23 5.66 -2.40 -1.82
C LEU A 23 5.03 -1.10 -1.34
N GLN A 24 4.98 -0.10 -2.22
CA GLN A 24 4.48 1.23 -1.88
C GLN A 24 3.38 1.63 -2.87
N GLU A 25 2.15 1.65 -2.36
CA GLU A 25 0.97 2.08 -3.09
C GLU A 25 0.88 3.62 -3.15
N SER A 26 0.41 4.12 -4.29
CA SER A 26 0.17 5.54 -4.54
C SER A 26 -0.98 5.72 -5.53
N GLY A 27 -1.69 6.84 -5.43
CA GLY A 27 -2.85 7.13 -6.25
C GLY A 27 -3.80 8.14 -5.58
N PRO A 28 -4.98 8.40 -6.17
CA PRO A 28 -5.95 9.30 -5.58
C PRO A 28 -6.62 8.64 -4.36
N GLY A 29 -6.69 9.35 -3.25
CA GLY A 29 -7.44 8.90 -2.06
C GLY A 29 -8.95 9.13 -2.16
N LEU A 30 -9.41 9.98 -3.08
CA LEU A 30 -10.82 10.30 -3.32
C LEU A 30 -11.09 10.28 -4.82
N VAL A 31 -12.11 9.54 -5.24
CA VAL A 31 -12.52 9.40 -6.65
C VAL A 31 -14.04 9.56 -6.75
N LYS A 32 -14.54 10.21 -7.80
CA LYS A 32 -15.99 10.33 -7.99
C LYS A 32 -16.57 9.05 -8.60
N PRO A 33 -17.85 8.74 -8.32
CA PRO A 33 -18.54 7.64 -8.99
C PRO A 33 -18.42 7.72 -10.52
N SER A 34 -18.41 6.56 -11.17
CA SER A 34 -18.27 6.36 -12.62
C SER A 34 -16.91 6.76 -13.23
N GLN A 35 -15.97 7.31 -12.43
CA GLN A 35 -14.61 7.55 -12.89
C GLN A 35 -13.75 6.28 -12.88
N THR A 36 -12.54 6.38 -13.42
CA THR A 36 -11.53 5.32 -13.34
C THR A 36 -10.58 5.61 -12.18
N LEU A 37 -10.50 4.69 -11.23
CA LEU A 37 -9.45 4.67 -10.23
C LEU A 37 -8.15 4.16 -10.87
N SER A 38 -7.04 4.87 -10.67
CA SER A 38 -5.71 4.46 -11.12
C SER A 38 -4.73 4.48 -9.94
N LEU A 39 -4.24 3.30 -9.55
CA LEU A 39 -3.25 3.12 -8.50
C LEU A 39 -1.92 2.64 -9.10
N THR A 40 -0.83 2.97 -8.42
CA THR A 40 0.52 2.51 -8.74
C THR A 40 1.13 1.89 -7.50
N CYS A 41 1.74 0.72 -7.65
CA CYS A 41 2.56 0.06 -6.66
C CYS A 41 4.01 0.09 -7.11
N ALA A 42 4.84 0.87 -6.43
CA ALA A 42 6.29 0.84 -6.61
C ALA A 42 6.87 -0.31 -5.78
N VAL A 43 7.78 -1.09 -6.37
CA VAL A 43 8.38 -2.25 -5.70
C VAL A 43 9.89 -2.10 -5.59
N SER A 44 10.46 -2.63 -4.52
CA SER A 44 11.90 -2.73 -4.32
C SER A 44 12.28 -4.03 -3.59
N GLY A 45 13.53 -4.46 -3.71
CA GLY A 45 14.03 -5.70 -3.12
C GLY A 45 13.70 -6.98 -3.89
N PHE A 46 13.09 -6.87 -5.08
CA PHE A 46 12.88 -7.99 -6.00
C PHE A 46 12.67 -7.54 -7.45
N SER A 47 12.72 -8.49 -8.40
CA SER A 47 12.45 -8.23 -9.82
C SER A 47 11.00 -8.58 -10.19
N LEU A 48 10.33 -7.67 -10.90
CA LEU A 48 9.01 -7.91 -11.49
C LEU A 48 9.01 -8.93 -12.64
N SER A 49 10.17 -9.29 -13.18
CA SER A 49 10.29 -10.28 -14.26
C SER A 49 10.15 -11.72 -13.76
N SER A 50 10.31 -11.95 -12.46
CA SER A 50 10.37 -13.28 -11.83
C SER A 50 9.57 -13.31 -10.53
N SER A 51 8.53 -12.49 -10.43
CA SER A 51 7.67 -12.44 -9.25
C SER A 51 6.29 -12.00 -9.68
N CYS A 52 5.30 -12.56 -9.01
CA CYS A 52 3.94 -12.13 -9.16
C CYS A 52 3.61 -10.97 -8.22
N VAL A 53 2.83 -10.00 -8.70
CA VAL A 53 2.31 -8.90 -7.88
C VAL A 53 0.81 -8.80 -8.05
N GLY A 54 0.11 -8.79 -6.93
CA GLY A 54 -1.34 -8.75 -6.83
C GLY A 54 -1.89 -7.52 -6.13
N TRP A 55 -3.21 -7.40 -6.24
CA TRP A 55 -4.02 -6.40 -5.56
C TRP A 55 -5.10 -7.12 -4.74
N VAL A 56 -5.14 -6.76 -3.46
CA VAL A 56 -6.18 -7.16 -2.51
C VAL A 56 -6.86 -5.90 -2.02
N ARG A 57 -8.18 -5.92 -1.86
CA ARG A 57 -8.91 -4.79 -1.27
C ARG A 57 -9.64 -5.21 0.00
N GLN A 58 -9.77 -4.28 0.94
CA GLN A 58 -10.55 -4.47 2.15
C GLN A 58 -11.59 -3.34 2.26
N PRO A 59 -12.86 -3.61 1.94
CA PRO A 59 -13.93 -2.66 2.22
C PRO A 59 -14.13 -2.46 3.73
N PRO A 60 -14.59 -1.28 4.18
CA PRO A 60 -14.83 -1.00 5.60
C PRO A 60 -15.76 -2.04 6.24
N GLY A 61 -15.34 -2.61 7.37
CA GLY A 61 -16.12 -3.62 8.09
C GLY A 61 -16.26 -4.98 7.38
N LYS A 62 -15.54 -5.21 6.28
CA LYS A 62 -15.54 -6.49 5.54
C LYS A 62 -14.15 -7.16 5.57
N GLY A 63 -14.14 -8.43 5.17
CA GLY A 63 -12.90 -9.20 5.00
C GLY A 63 -12.10 -8.76 3.77
N LEU A 64 -10.90 -9.32 3.64
CA LEU A 64 -10.04 -9.13 2.47
C LEU A 64 -10.65 -9.80 1.23
N GLU A 65 -10.64 -9.09 0.11
CA GLU A 65 -11.08 -9.56 -1.20
C GLU A 65 -9.92 -9.49 -2.18
N TRP A 66 -9.51 -10.64 -2.71
CA TRP A 66 -8.52 -10.68 -3.79
C TRP A 66 -9.14 -10.16 -5.10
N VAL A 67 -8.45 -9.24 -5.77
CA VAL A 67 -8.94 -8.55 -6.97
C VAL A 67 -8.31 -9.12 -8.23
N GLY A 68 -6.99 -9.29 -8.22
CA GLY A 68 -6.24 -9.74 -9.37
C GLY A 68 -4.74 -9.64 -9.16
N ALA A 69 -3.97 -10.15 -10.10
CA ALA A 69 -2.52 -10.07 -10.09
C ALA A 69 -1.93 -10.19 -11.50
N ILE A 70 -0.64 -9.91 -11.61
CA ILE A 70 0.16 -10.05 -12.83
C ILE A 70 1.42 -10.85 -12.49
N ASP A 71 1.71 -11.88 -13.28
CA ASP A 71 2.86 -12.75 -13.08
C ASP A 71 4.16 -12.19 -13.67
N GLY A 72 5.25 -12.97 -13.60
CA GLY A 72 6.55 -12.64 -14.15
C GLY A 72 6.59 -12.49 -15.69
N SER A 73 5.80 -13.26 -16.44
CA SER A 73 5.67 -13.15 -17.90
C SER A 73 4.85 -11.93 -18.34
N GLY A 74 4.02 -11.39 -17.45
CA GLY A 74 3.13 -10.26 -17.73
C GLY A 74 1.69 -10.67 -17.99
N ASP A 75 1.31 -11.92 -17.70
CA ASP A 75 -0.05 -12.39 -17.80
C ASP A 75 -0.84 -11.96 -16.56
N ALA A 76 -1.97 -11.30 -16.81
CA ALA A 76 -2.84 -10.79 -15.76
C ALA A 76 -4.02 -11.74 -15.51
N TYR A 77 -4.27 -12.03 -14.24
CA TYR A 77 -5.37 -12.85 -13.78
C TYR A 77 -6.19 -12.10 -12.73
N GLY A 78 -7.48 -12.41 -12.61
CA GLY A 78 -8.40 -11.57 -11.85
C GLY A 78 -9.63 -12.29 -11.36
N ASN A 79 -10.23 -11.74 -10.30
CA ASN A 79 -11.48 -12.20 -9.75
C ASN A 79 -12.58 -12.07 -10.81
N PRO A 80 -13.29 -13.15 -11.19
CA PRO A 80 -14.31 -13.12 -12.24
C PRO A 80 -15.35 -12.01 -12.08
N THR A 81 -15.70 -11.67 -10.84
CA THR A 81 -16.68 -10.64 -10.51
C THR A 81 -16.21 -9.23 -10.88
N LEU A 82 -14.90 -8.97 -10.80
CA LEU A 82 -14.30 -7.65 -11.06
C LEU A 82 -13.54 -7.60 -12.39
N LYS A 83 -13.31 -8.75 -13.04
CA LYS A 83 -12.47 -8.90 -14.23
C LYS A 83 -12.85 -7.98 -15.40
N SER A 84 -14.13 -7.66 -15.57
CA SER A 84 -14.59 -6.77 -16.64
C SER A 84 -14.25 -5.29 -16.43
N ARG A 85 -13.99 -4.88 -15.18
CA ARG A 85 -13.72 -3.49 -14.80
C ARG A 85 -12.25 -3.26 -14.43
N VAL A 86 -11.53 -4.32 -14.08
CA VAL A 86 -10.14 -4.27 -13.60
C VAL A 86 -9.15 -4.45 -14.76
N SER A 87 -8.08 -3.66 -14.74
CA SER A 87 -6.89 -3.85 -15.57
C SER A 87 -5.65 -3.73 -14.69
N ILE A 88 -4.77 -4.73 -14.77
CA ILE A 88 -3.49 -4.77 -14.06
C ILE A 88 -2.39 -4.86 -15.11
N THR A 89 -1.41 -3.96 -15.04
CA THR A 89 -0.25 -3.95 -15.93
C THR A 89 1.02 -3.69 -15.13
N LYS A 90 2.18 -3.90 -15.74
CA LYS A 90 3.47 -3.63 -15.10
C LYS A 90 4.47 -2.98 -16.04
N ASP A 91 5.41 -2.24 -15.46
CA ASP A 91 6.57 -1.67 -16.13
C ASP A 91 7.83 -2.09 -15.35
N ASN A 92 8.50 -3.12 -15.88
CA ASN A 92 9.70 -3.67 -15.28
C ASN A 92 10.83 -2.63 -15.21
N SER A 93 10.91 -1.70 -16.18
CA SER A 93 11.97 -0.68 -16.21
C SER A 93 11.84 0.33 -15.08
N LYS A 94 10.60 0.58 -14.63
CA LYS A 94 10.29 1.48 -13.51
C LYS A 94 10.11 0.76 -12.18
N SER A 95 10.13 -0.57 -12.18
CA SER A 95 9.76 -1.38 -11.01
C SER A 95 8.38 -0.97 -10.46
N GLN A 96 7.40 -0.86 -11.35
CA GLN A 96 6.04 -0.43 -11.01
C GLN A 96 4.97 -1.37 -11.55
N VAL A 97 3.92 -1.56 -10.76
CA VAL A 97 2.69 -2.27 -11.14
C VAL A 97 1.53 -1.30 -11.07
N TYR A 98 0.71 -1.26 -12.11
CA TYR A 98 -0.41 -0.35 -12.24
C TYR A 98 -1.72 -1.10 -12.11
N PHE A 99 -2.66 -0.53 -11.37
CA PHE A 99 -4.02 -1.03 -11.22
C PHE A 99 -5.01 0.02 -11.68
N LYS A 100 -5.94 -0.38 -12.55
CA LYS A 100 -7.05 0.44 -12.97
C LYS A 100 -8.37 -0.26 -12.68
N LEU A 101 -9.31 0.46 -12.09
CA LEU A 101 -10.68 0.01 -11.91
C LEU A 101 -11.62 1.02 -12.56
N ASN A 102 -12.32 0.58 -13.60
CA ASN A 102 -13.23 1.42 -14.37
C ASN A 102 -14.61 1.49 -13.73
N SER A 103 -15.28 2.63 -13.93
CA SER A 103 -16.66 2.87 -13.49
C SER A 103 -16.83 2.55 -12.00
N VAL A 104 -16.02 3.19 -11.15
CA VAL A 104 -16.06 2.94 -9.71
C VAL A 104 -17.39 3.35 -9.10
N ASN A 105 -17.84 2.63 -8.09
CA ASN A 105 -19.03 2.95 -7.31
C ASN A 105 -18.70 2.96 -5.80
N SER A 106 -19.70 3.25 -4.96
CA SER A 106 -19.52 3.34 -3.51
C SER A 106 -19.00 2.04 -2.88
N GLU A 107 -19.31 0.86 -3.45
CA GLU A 107 -18.85 -0.44 -2.99
C GLU A 107 -17.36 -0.68 -3.26
N ASP A 108 -16.76 0.11 -4.16
CA ASP A 108 -15.33 0.07 -4.45
C ASP A 108 -14.50 0.92 -3.44
N THR A 109 -15.15 1.56 -2.45
CA THR A 109 -14.48 2.19 -1.31
C THR A 109 -13.83 1.12 -0.44
N ALA A 110 -12.50 1.14 -0.36
CA ALA A 110 -11.70 0.14 0.34
C ALA A 110 -10.28 0.62 0.56
N THR A 111 -9.56 -0.07 1.46
CA THR A 111 -8.09 -0.03 1.45
C THR A 111 -7.59 -1.02 0.41
N TYR A 112 -6.76 -0.55 -0.52
CA TYR A 112 -6.16 -1.35 -1.58
C TYR A 112 -4.71 -1.66 -1.20
N TYR A 113 -4.38 -2.94 -1.14
CA TYR A 113 -3.06 -3.46 -0.81
C TYR A 113 -2.41 -4.07 -2.05
N CYS A 114 -1.17 -3.68 -2.30
CA CYS A 114 -0.29 -4.35 -3.22
C CYS A 114 0.41 -5.50 -2.50
N VAL A 115 0.42 -6.68 -3.11
CA VAL A 115 0.98 -7.88 -2.51
C VAL A 115 1.95 -8.56 -3.45
N ARG A 116 3.04 -9.10 -2.93
CA ARG A 116 3.97 -9.94 -3.71
C ARG A 116 3.62 -11.40 -3.50
N GLY A 117 3.34 -12.12 -4.59
CA GLY A 117 3.29 -13.58 -4.62
C GLY A 117 4.66 -14.14 -4.99
N VAL A 118 5.01 -15.29 -4.41
CA VAL A 118 6.16 -16.09 -4.84
C VAL A 118 5.63 -17.33 -5.55
N ASP A 119 6.20 -17.64 -6.70
CA ASP A 119 5.89 -18.86 -7.45
C ASP A 119 6.63 -20.00 -6.74
N ASP A 120 5.90 -20.92 -6.10
CA ASP A 120 6.42 -22.23 -5.72
C ASP A 120 6.09 -23.24 -6.82
N ASP A 121 6.94 -24.26 -7.01
CA ASP A 121 6.85 -25.32 -8.05
C ASP A 121 5.51 -26.12 -8.07
N GLU A 122 4.56 -25.82 -7.17
CA GLU A 122 3.23 -26.44 -7.06
C GLU A 122 2.05 -25.49 -7.33
N ASP A 123 2.22 -24.40 -8.08
CA ASP A 123 1.13 -23.49 -8.53
C ASP A 123 0.35 -22.81 -7.37
N LEU A 124 0.92 -22.70 -6.17
CA LEU A 124 0.31 -22.04 -5.01
C LEU A 124 0.94 -20.68 -4.74
N TYR A 125 0.20 -19.60 -5.04
CA TYR A 125 0.62 -18.22 -4.75
C TYR A 125 0.49 -17.89 -3.26
N TYR A 126 1.60 -17.89 -2.52
CA TYR A 126 1.62 -17.33 -1.17
C TYR A 126 1.97 -15.83 -1.22
N TYR A 127 1.05 -14.98 -0.76
CA TYR A 127 1.27 -13.54 -0.64
C TYR A 127 2.03 -13.21 0.65
N LEU A 128 3.36 -13.33 0.58
CA LEU A 128 4.25 -13.21 1.75
C LEU A 128 4.56 -11.76 2.13
N ASN A 129 4.52 -10.83 1.18
CA ASN A 129 4.81 -9.42 1.43
C ASN A 129 3.64 -8.53 1.02
N TRP A 130 3.30 -7.59 1.90
CA TRP A 130 2.19 -6.66 1.74
C TRP A 130 2.73 -5.23 1.80
N GLY A 131 2.19 -4.36 0.97
CA GLY A 131 2.33 -2.92 1.14
C GLY A 131 1.50 -2.43 2.33
N GLN A 132 1.68 -1.16 2.66
CA GLN A 132 0.92 -0.53 3.77
C GLN A 132 -0.55 -0.34 3.39
N GLY A 133 -0.86 -0.37 2.09
CA GLY A 133 -2.18 -0.12 1.56
C GLY A 133 -2.47 1.36 1.39
N ILE A 134 -3.40 1.66 0.48
CA ILE A 134 -3.92 3.00 0.25
C ILE A 134 -5.43 3.00 0.41
N LEU A 135 -5.94 3.90 1.25
CA LEU A 135 -7.37 4.11 1.39
C LEU A 135 -7.91 4.90 0.20
N VAL A 136 -8.89 4.33 -0.49
CA VAL A 136 -9.61 4.98 -1.57
C VAL A 136 -11.07 5.12 -1.18
N THR A 137 -11.56 6.35 -1.21
CA THR A 137 -12.98 6.69 -0.99
C THR A 137 -13.63 7.02 -2.32
N VAL A 138 -14.79 6.42 -2.59
CA VAL A 138 -15.63 6.79 -3.75
C VAL A 138 -16.80 7.64 -3.27
N SER A 139 -16.72 8.95 -3.49
CA SER A 139 -17.77 9.91 -3.08
C SER A 139 -17.94 11.03 -4.09
N SER A 140 -19.15 11.57 -4.19
CA SER A 140 -19.45 12.78 -4.95
C SER A 140 -19.03 14.06 -4.23
N GLU A 141 -18.77 13.97 -2.92
CA GLU A 141 -18.38 15.09 -2.08
C GLU A 141 -16.95 15.57 -2.40
N SER A 142 -16.68 16.83 -2.08
CA SER A 142 -15.36 17.42 -2.26
C SER A 142 -14.45 17.09 -1.08
N GLN A 143 -13.14 17.02 -1.34
CA GLN A 143 -12.14 16.90 -0.28
C GLN A 143 -12.28 18.07 0.70
N SER A 144 -12.27 17.76 2.00
CA SER A 144 -12.39 18.76 3.07
C SER A 144 -11.33 18.53 4.14
N SER A 145 -10.76 19.63 4.65
CA SER A 145 -9.80 19.60 5.75
C SER A 145 -10.52 19.37 7.09
N PRO A 146 -9.88 18.72 8.06
CA PRO A 146 -10.47 18.46 9.37
C PRO A 146 -10.66 19.73 10.18
N SER A 147 -11.82 19.81 10.84
CA SER A 147 -12.05 20.71 11.97
C SER A 147 -11.44 20.09 13.23
N LEU A 148 -10.54 20.81 13.89
CA LEU A 148 -9.83 20.34 15.08
C LEU A 148 -10.45 20.92 16.35
N PHE A 149 -10.81 20.03 17.29
CA PHE A 149 -11.32 20.40 18.60
C PHE A 149 -10.32 19.96 19.69
N PRO A 150 -9.83 20.87 20.54
CA PRO A 150 -8.96 20.51 21.63
C PRO A 150 -9.73 19.69 22.68
N LEU A 151 -9.12 18.62 23.14
CA LEU A 151 -9.59 17.80 24.26
C LEU A 151 -8.66 18.06 25.44
N ILE A 152 -9.22 18.52 26.54
CA ILE A 152 -8.48 18.78 27.78
C ILE A 152 -9.17 17.95 28.87
N SER A 153 -8.39 17.15 29.60
CA SER A 153 -8.92 16.42 30.76
C SER A 153 -9.46 17.40 31.80
N CYS A 154 -10.68 17.13 32.29
CA CYS A 154 -11.34 17.97 33.30
C CYS A 154 -10.97 17.61 34.76
N GLU A 155 -10.10 16.60 34.99
CA GLU A 155 -9.82 16.12 36.35
C GLU A 155 -8.82 16.99 37.13
N SER A 156 -9.09 17.15 38.43
CA SER A 156 -8.42 18.07 39.35
C SER A 156 -7.22 17.46 40.10
N SER A 157 -6.07 18.09 39.91
CA SER A 157 -4.94 18.35 40.83
C SER A 157 -4.28 17.28 41.71
N ASP A 158 -4.66 15.99 41.68
CA ASP A 158 -3.92 14.94 42.42
C ASP A 158 -3.29 13.86 41.51
N GLN A 159 -3.32 14.06 40.19
CA GLN A 159 -2.70 13.14 39.23
C GLN A 159 -1.42 13.72 38.64
N SER A 160 -0.35 12.92 38.67
CA SER A 160 0.96 13.23 38.06
C SER A 160 0.96 13.22 36.52
N GLN A 161 -0.19 12.93 35.91
CA GLN A 161 -0.37 12.82 34.47
C GLN A 161 -1.55 13.67 34.02
N VAL A 162 -1.34 14.41 32.92
CA VAL A 162 -2.36 15.22 32.27
C VAL A 162 -2.57 14.66 30.87
N ALA A 163 -3.82 14.40 30.50
CA ALA A 163 -4.19 14.03 29.15
C ALA A 163 -4.72 15.25 28.39
N PHE A 164 -4.15 15.49 27.22
CA PHE A 164 -4.65 16.43 26.23
C PHE A 164 -4.64 15.75 24.86
N GLY A 165 -5.53 16.16 23.97
CA GLY A 165 -5.63 15.60 22.63
C GLY A 165 -6.31 16.55 21.65
N CYS A 166 -6.40 16.14 20.40
CA CYS A 166 -7.14 16.84 19.36
C CYS A 166 -8.10 15.87 18.69
N LEU A 167 -9.36 16.26 18.58
CA LEU A 167 -10.37 15.53 17.82
C LEU A 167 -10.52 16.19 16.45
N ALA A 168 -10.23 15.43 15.39
CA ALA A 168 -10.50 15.83 14.01
C ALA A 168 -11.91 15.37 13.59
N ARG A 169 -12.72 16.27 13.04
CA ARG A 169 -14.06 15.98 12.48
C ARG A 169 -14.28 16.63 11.11
N ASP A 170 -15.31 16.16 10.43
CA ASP A 170 -15.88 16.76 9.21
C ASP A 170 -14.92 16.85 8.02
N PHE A 171 -14.06 15.83 7.86
CA PHE A 171 -13.07 15.74 6.78
C PHE A 171 -13.34 14.60 5.80
N LEU A 172 -12.85 14.79 4.58
CA LEU A 172 -12.86 13.80 3.51
C LEU A 172 -11.51 13.81 2.77
N PRO A 173 -10.97 12.65 2.39
CA PRO A 173 -11.43 11.30 2.72
C PRO A 173 -11.26 11.00 4.22
N GLY A 174 -12.24 10.30 4.81
CA GLY A 174 -12.16 9.85 6.21
C GLY A 174 -11.12 8.75 6.39
N SER A 175 -10.61 8.58 7.59
CA SER A 175 -9.88 7.38 8.00
C SER A 175 -10.90 6.31 8.42
N ILE A 176 -10.90 5.15 7.75
CA ILE A 176 -11.73 3.99 8.12
C ILE A 176 -11.39 3.45 9.51
#